data_AF-A0A3D3EPS9-F1
#
_entry.id   AF-A0A3D3EPS9-F1
#
_cell.length_a   1.000
_cell.length_b   1.000
_cell.length_c   1.000
_cell.angle_alpha   90.00
_cell.angle_beta   90.00
_cell.angle_gamma   90.00
#
_symmetry.space_group_name_H-M   'P 1'
#
loop_
_entity.id
_entity.type
_entity.pdbx_description
1 polymer ?
#
loop_
_entity_poly.entity_id
_entity_poly.type
_entity_poly.pdbx_seq_one_letter_code
_entity_poly.pdbx_strand_id
1 'polypeptide(L)' 'MLGDFLENVRKNSPLIHNITNYVTVNDVANVLLACGGSPIMSDDAAEAEEITSICSGLNINIGT' A
#
# COMPACT_ATOMS: atom_id res chain seq x y z
N MET A 1 4.38 13.93 -17.19
CA MET A 1 3.20 13.14 -16.78
C MET A 1 3.58 12.02 -15.81
N LEU A 2 4.27 10.93 -16.21
CA LEU A 2 4.67 9.87 -15.25
C LEU A 2 5.66 10.37 -14.19
N GLY A 3 6.63 11.19 -14.59
CA GLY A 3 7.60 11.80 -13.66
C GLY A 3 6.93 12.59 -12.55
N ASP A 4 5.92 13.40 -12.90
CA ASP A 4 5.16 14.23 -11.95
C ASP A 4 4.40 13.36 -10.92
N PHE A 5 3.84 12.23 -11.35
CA PHE A 5 3.17 11.29 -10.44
C PHE A 5 4.16 10.61 -9.49
N LEU A 6 5.32 10.15 -9.98
CA LEU A 6 6.35 9.56 -9.14
C LEU A 6 6.92 10.57 -8.14
N GLU A 7 7.09 11.82 -8.55
CA GLU A 7 7.51 12.90 -7.65
C GLU A 7 6.45 13.17 -6.58
N ASN A 8 5.16 13.14 -6.93
CA ASN A 8 4.08 13.28 -5.97
C ASN A 8 4.05 12.14 -4.94
N VAL A 9 4.28 10.89 -5.35
CA VAL A 9 4.39 9.75 -4.42
C VAL A 9 5.56 9.96 -3.46
N ARG A 10 6.74 10.30 -3.96
CA ARG A 10 7.94 10.53 -3.13
C ARG A 10 7.79 11.71 -2.17
N LYS A 11 7.05 12.76 -2.56
CA LYS A 11 6.79 13.94 -1.73
C LYS A 11 5.83 13.67 -0.58
N ASN A 12 4.79 12.87 -0.82
CA ASN A 12 3.75 12.61 0.17
C ASN A 12 3.98 11.33 0.98
N SER A 13 4.80 10.40 0.46
CA SER A 13 5.04 9.07 1.03
C SER A 13 3.76 8.40 1.55
N PRO A 14 2.76 8.19 0.68
CA PRO A 14 1.43 7.76 1.10
C PRO A 14 1.48 6.41 1.81
N LEU A 15 0.75 6.29 2.92
CA LEU A 15 0.54 5.03 3.60
C LEU A 15 -0.56 4.25 2.89
N ILE A 16 -0.26 3.05 2.40
CA ILE A 16 -1.21 2.22 1.67
C ILE A 16 -1.49 0.95 2.46
N HIS A 17 -2.77 0.74 2.80
CA HIS A 17 -3.26 -0.51 3.36
C HIS A 17 -3.34 -1.56 2.25
N ASN A 18 -2.69 -2.70 2.44
CA ASN A 18 -2.66 -3.78 1.46
C ASN A 18 -3.25 -5.06 2.08
N ILE A 19 -4.45 -5.41 1.60
CA ILE A 19 -5.06 -6.72 1.79
C ILE A 19 -4.76 -7.50 0.51
N THR A 20 -3.65 -8.23 0.50
CA THR A 20 -3.12 -8.90 -0.70
C THR A 20 -2.79 -10.35 -0.43
N ASN A 21 -2.58 -11.11 -1.50
CA ASN A 21 -2.20 -12.51 -1.42
C ASN A 21 -0.79 -12.72 -0.86
N TYR A 22 -0.56 -13.90 -0.27
CA TYR A 22 0.71 -14.26 0.35
C TYR A 22 1.84 -14.48 -0.66
N VAL A 23 1.52 -14.82 -1.93
CA VAL A 23 2.53 -15.02 -2.98
C VAL A 23 3.28 -13.72 -3.31
N THR A 24 2.58 -12.59 -3.30
CA THR A 24 3.12 -11.29 -3.76
C THR A 24 3.30 -10.26 -2.65
N VAL A 25 2.94 -10.57 -1.40
CA VAL A 25 2.98 -9.62 -0.28
C VAL A 25 4.33 -8.89 -0.15
N ASN A 26 5.45 -9.61 -0.29
CA ASN A 26 6.78 -9.01 -0.22
C ASN A 26 7.10 -8.13 -1.43
N ASP A 27 6.69 -8.53 -2.64
CA ASP A 27 6.93 -7.76 -3.86
C ASP A 27 6.13 -6.46 -3.83
N VAL A 28 4.88 -6.51 -3.39
CA VAL A 28 4.04 -5.33 -3.21
C VAL A 28 4.67 -4.37 -2.21
N ALA A 29 5.12 -4.86 -1.05
CA ALA A 29 5.81 -4.03 -0.06
C ALA A 29 7.05 -3.33 -0.66
N ASN A 30 7.92 -4.11 -1.30
CA ASN A 30 9.18 -3.60 -1.85
C ASN A 30 8.97 -2.61 -3.00
N VAL A 31 7.99 -2.85 -3.87
CA VAL A 31 7.67 -1.91 -4.96
C VAL A 31 7.11 -0.59 -4.40
N LEU A 32 6.22 -0.64 -3.41
CA LEU A 32 5.70 0.58 -2.76
C LEU A 32 6.84 1.39 -2.14
N LEU A 33 7.73 0.73 -1.39
CA LEU A 33 8.92 1.35 -0.80
C LEU A 33 9.84 1.95 -1.87
N ALA A 34 10.12 1.21 -2.94
CA ALA A 34 10.97 1.68 -4.05
C ALA A 34 10.36 2.89 -4.79
N CYS A 35 9.04 2.98 -4.86
CA CYS A 35 8.33 4.13 -5.41
C CYS A 35 8.30 5.33 -4.45
N GLY A 36 8.64 5.15 -3.17
CA GLY A 36 8.65 6.20 -2.14
C GLY A 36 7.40 6.28 -1.27
N GLY A 37 6.50 5.29 -1.36
CA GLY A 37 5.35 5.14 -0.47
C GLY A 37 5.65 4.24 0.73
N SER A 38 4.66 4.09 1.60
CA SER A 38 4.76 3.28 2.82
C SER A 38 3.69 2.17 2.79
N PRO A 39 4.07 0.88 2.81
CA PRO A 39 3.10 -0.21 2.89
C PRO A 39 2.73 -0.53 4.35
N ILE A 40 1.45 -0.84 4.59
CA ILE A 40 1.02 -1.64 5.74
C ILE A 40 0.28 -2.89 5.24
N MET A 41 0.73 -4.06 5.72
CA MET A 41 0.21 -5.38 5.33
C MET A 41 -0.59 -5.92 6.52
N SER A 42 -1.91 -5.71 6.53
CA SER A 42 -2.82 -6.27 7.53
C SER A 42 -4.08 -6.76 6.82
N ASP A 43 -4.57 -7.92 7.21
CA ASP A 43 -5.79 -8.54 6.71
C ASP A 43 -6.78 -8.89 7.82
N ASP A 44 -6.51 -8.45 9.07
CA ASP A 44 -7.41 -8.65 10.19
C ASP A 44 -8.67 -7.77 10.02
N ALA A 45 -9.82 -8.43 9.93
CA ALA A 45 -11.11 -7.78 9.79
C ALA A 45 -11.45 -6.86 10.99
N ALA A 46 -10.94 -7.17 12.19
CA ALA A 46 -11.17 -6.36 13.39
C ALA A 46 -10.42 -5.01 13.34
N GLU A 47 -9.30 -4.95 12.62
CA GLU A 47 -8.46 -3.74 12.52
C GLU A 47 -8.66 -3.00 11.19
N ALA A 48 -9.39 -3.59 10.24
CA ALA A 48 -9.48 -3.09 8.87
C ALA A 48 -10.05 -1.66 8.77
N GLU A 49 -11.06 -1.31 9.57
CA GLU A 49 -11.62 0.05 9.61
C GLU A 49 -10.60 1.06 10.14
N GLU A 50 -10.00 0.76 11.30
CA GLU A 50 -9.02 1.62 11.95
C GLU A 50 -7.79 1.85 11.06
N ILE A 51 -7.19 0.77 10.55
CA ILE A 51 -6.01 0.84 9.68
C ILE A 51 -6.33 1.59 8.39
N THR A 52 -7.46 1.29 7.72
CA THR A 52 -7.80 1.97 6.47
C THR A 52 -8.05 3.46 6.69
N SER A 53 -8.64 3.84 7.83
CA SER A 53 -8.96 5.24 8.14
C SER A 53 -7.74 6.17 8.23
N ILE A 54 -6.56 5.62 8.58
CA ILE A 54 -5.29 6.36 8.64
C ILE A 54 -4.47 6.27 7.34
N CYS A 55 -4.88 5.41 6.40
CA CYS A 55 -4.17 5.20 5.15
C CYS A 55 -4.64 6.18 4.06
N SER A 56 -3.72 6.53 3.17
CA SER A 56 -4.00 7.32 1.96
C SER A 56 -4.73 6.50 0.88
N GLY A 57 -4.79 5.17 1.03
CA GLY A 57 -5.49 4.29 0.12
C GLY A 57 -5.52 2.84 0.59
N LEU A 58 -6.37 2.04 -0.06
CA LEU A 58 -6.54 0.61 0.17
C LEU A 58 -6.35 -0.15 -1.15
N ASN A 59 -5.49 -1.16 -1.13
CA ASN A 59 -5.29 -2.12 -2.19
C ASN A 59 -5.88 -3.47 -1.77
N ILE A 60 -6.82 -3.99 -2.56
CA ILE A 60 -7.42 -5.31 -2.36
C ILE A 60 -7.03 -6.19 -3.55
N ASN A 61 -6.28 -7.25 -3.28
CA ASN A 61 -5.88 -8.23 -4.27
C ASN A 61 -6.41 -9.61 -3.87
N ILE A 62 -7.42 -10.07 -4.60
CA ILE A 62 -8.12 -11.35 -4.38
C ILE A 62 -7.43 -12.56 -5.03
N GLY A 63 -6.20 -12.40 -5.52
CA GLY A 63 -5.35 -13.51 -5.93
C GLY A 63 -4.96 -14.42 -4.75
N THR A 64 -4.16 -15.43 -5.02
CA THR A 64 -3.65 -16.38 -4.00
C THR A 64 -2.15 -16.57 -4.14
#